data_AF-A0A4V2ALZ7-F1
#
_entry.id   AF-A0A4V2ALZ7-F1
#
_cell.length_a   1.000
_cell.length_b   1.000
_cell.length_c   1.000
_cell.angle_alpha   90.00
_cell.angle_beta   90.00
_cell.angle_gamma   90.00
#
_symmetry.space_group_name_H-M   'P 1'
#
loop_
_entity.id
_entity.type
_entity.pdbx_description
1 polymer ?
#
loop_
_entity_poly.entity_id
_entity_poly.type
_entity_poly.pdbx_seq_one_letter_code
_entity_poly.pdbx_strand_id
1 'polypeptide(L)'
;MLREMIEKPEYQNGKLLPNEINLAKKLGISRSTVRQATNKLVYERLLVRKKGVGTKVAKNNITTKLNKWTSFTHEMDEKGMVFKNYSIKVT
;
A
#
# COMPACT_ATOMS: atom_id res chain seq x y z
N MET A 1 14.38 -1.00 -2.42
CA MET A 1 14.79 -0.13 -1.30
C MET A 1 13.62 0.59 -0.60
N LEU A 2 13.03 1.68 -1.12
CA LEU A 2 11.96 2.38 -0.37
C LEU A 2 10.60 1.63 -0.38
N ARG A 3 10.28 0.94 -1.48
CA ARG A 3 9.07 0.08 -1.60
C ARG A 3 9.09 -1.08 -0.60
N GLU A 4 10.20 -1.81 -0.56
CA GLU A 4 10.38 -2.91 0.42
C GLU A 4 10.34 -2.39 1.85
N MET A 5 10.81 -1.16 2.10
CA MET A 5 10.74 -0.58 3.44
C MET A 5 9.29 -0.33 3.87
N ILE A 6 8.41 0.15 2.99
CA ILE A 6 7.01 0.39 3.33
C ILE A 6 6.18 -0.89 3.48
N GLU A 7 6.67 -2.02 2.95
CA GLU A 7 6.05 -3.35 3.13
C GLU A 7 6.32 -3.94 4.51
N LYS A 8 7.33 -3.46 5.23
CA LYS A 8 7.66 -3.98 6.56
C LYS A 8 6.53 -3.71 7.57
N PRO A 9 6.26 -4.65 8.48
CA PRO A 9 5.19 -4.52 9.48
C PRO A 9 5.37 -3.32 10.44
N GLU A 10 6.59 -2.81 10.55
CA GLU A 10 6.92 -1.60 11.29
C GLU A 10 6.30 -0.31 10.70
N TYR A 11 5.95 -0.29 9.41
CA TYR A 11 5.34 0.87 8.75
C TYR A 11 3.89 0.62 8.27
N GLN A 12 3.41 -0.61 8.45
CA GLN A 12 2.03 -1.02 8.16
C GLN A 12 1.05 -0.62 9.27
N ASN A 13 -0.24 -0.88 9.07
CA ASN A 13 -1.32 -0.60 10.03
C ASN A 13 -1.52 0.89 10.37
N GLY A 14 -1.25 1.78 9.41
CA GLY A 14 -1.48 3.21 9.58
C GLY A 14 -0.43 3.93 10.43
N LYS A 15 0.69 3.26 10.72
CA LYS A 15 1.86 3.90 11.34
C LYS A 15 2.41 5.01 10.45
N LEU A 16 2.96 6.03 11.10
CA LEU A 16 3.57 7.16 10.42
C LEU A 16 4.99 6.80 9.98
N LEU A 17 5.29 7.18 8.74
CA LEU A 17 6.64 7.16 8.22
C LEU A 17 7.47 8.26 8.89
N PRO A 18 8.77 8.02 9.11
CA PRO A 18 9.68 9.04 9.60
C PRO A 18 9.75 10.20 8.61
N ASN A 19 10.09 11.38 9.14
CA ASN A 19 10.31 12.58 8.33
C ASN A 19 11.37 12.36 7.24
N GLU A 20 11.25 13.11 6.14
CA GLU A 20 12.17 13.04 4.98
C GLU A 20 13.64 13.13 5.39
N ILE A 21 13.97 13.94 6.41
CA ILE A 21 15.34 14.11 6.93
C ILE A 21 15.84 12.83 7.61
N ASN A 22 15.02 12.21 8.46
CA ASN A 22 15.37 10.97 9.14
C ASN A 22 15.46 9.81 8.16
N LEU A 23 14.58 9.80 7.16
CA LEU A 23 14.57 8.82 6.09
C LEU A 23 15.83 8.94 5.21
N ALA A 24 16.24 10.17 4.88
CA ALA A 24 17.49 10.45 4.17
C ALA A 24 18.71 9.96 4.96
N LYS A 25 18.78 10.25 6.26
CA LYS A 25 19.85 9.76 7.14
C LYS A 25 19.89 8.23 7.23
N LYS A 26 18.73 7.59 7.43
CA LYS A 26 18.63 6.13 7.57
C LYS A 26 19.01 5.38 6.29
N LEU A 27 18.74 5.98 5.13
CA LEU A 27 19.04 5.40 3.82
C LEU A 27 20.37 5.88 3.22
N GLY A 28 21.05 6.84 3.85
CA GLY A 28 22.31 7.41 3.33
C GLY A 28 22.16 8.16 2.00
N ILE A 29 20.98 8.69 1.69
CA ILE A 29 20.69 9.36 0.40
C ILE A 29 20.28 10.81 0.59
N SER A 30 20.37 11.59 -0.49
CA SER A 30 20.01 13.00 -0.45
C SER A 30 18.52 13.21 -0.13
N ARG A 31 18.21 14.31 0.57
CA ARG A 31 16.83 14.70 0.88
C ARG A 31 15.99 14.88 -0.38
N SER A 32 16.57 15.40 -1.47
CA SER A 32 15.85 15.61 -2.73
C SER A 32 15.45 14.27 -3.36
N THR A 33 16.32 13.25 -3.30
CA THR A 33 16.01 11.89 -3.77
C THR A 33 14.89 11.25 -2.95
N VAL A 34 14.94 11.37 -1.62
CA VAL A 34 13.86 10.88 -0.74
C VAL A 34 12.54 11.53 -1.08
N ARG A 35 12.54 12.87 -1.25
CA ARG A 35 11.35 13.64 -1.61
C ARG A 35 10.77 13.22 -2.96
N GLN A 36 11.62 12.99 -3.96
CA GLN A 36 11.17 12.49 -5.27
C GLN A 36 10.55 11.09 -5.14
N ALA A 37 11.20 10.19 -4.40
CA ALA A 37 10.70 8.83 -4.20
C ALA A 37 9.38 8.81 -3.42
N THR A 38 9.25 9.58 -2.34
CA THR A 38 7.99 9.69 -1.59
C THR A 38 6.89 10.32 -2.43
N ASN A 39 7.17 11.36 -3.21
CA ASN A 39 6.20 11.95 -4.13
C ASN A 39 5.70 10.92 -5.16
N LYS A 40 6.61 10.12 -5.72
CA LYS A 40 6.25 9.03 -6.65
C LYS A 40 5.35 7.99 -5.99
N LEU A 41 5.65 7.57 -4.76
CA LEU A 41 4.83 6.61 -4.03
C LEU A 41 3.47 7.18 -3.59
N VAL A 42 3.39 8.49 -3.31
CA VAL A 42 2.12 9.19 -3.08
C VAL A 42 1.29 9.23 -4.36
N TYR A 43 1.92 9.52 -5.49
CA TYR A 43 1.26 9.50 -6.81
C TYR A 43 0.72 8.11 -7.16
N GLU A 44 1.49 7.05 -6.88
CA GLU A 44 1.07 5.65 -7.04
C GLU A 44 0.05 5.18 -5.99
N ARG A 45 -0.42 6.08 -5.10
CA ARG A 45 -1.37 5.80 -4.01
C ARG A 45 -0.90 4.75 -3.01
N LEU A 46 0.40 4.46 -2.96
CA LEU A 46 1.01 3.58 -1.97
C LEU A 46 1.23 4.29 -0.64
N LEU A 47 1.40 5.62 -0.68
CA LEU A 47 1.52 6.47 0.50
C LEU A 47 0.42 7.53 0.53
N VAL A 48 -0.03 7.87 1.72
CA VAL A 48 -0.97 8.97 1.97
C VAL A 48 -0.29 10.02 2.81
N ARG A 49 -0.20 11.25 2.28
CA ARG A 49 0.31 12.42 2.99
C ARG A 49 -0.86 13.28 3.46
N LYS A 50 -0.90 13.60 4.76
CA LYS A 50 -1.88 14.52 5.34
C LYS A 50 -1.15 15.66 6.03
N LYS A 51 -1.44 16.91 5.63
CA LYS A 51 -0.85 18.13 6.20
C LYS A 51 -1.09 18.15 7.73
N GLY A 52 -0.04 18.42 8.48
CA GLY A 52 -0.07 18.45 9.96
C GLY A 52 -0.06 17.07 10.66
N VAL A 53 -0.21 15.96 9.92
CA VAL A 53 -0.25 14.60 10.49
C VAL A 53 0.97 13.77 10.07
N GLY A 54 1.45 13.97 8.83
CA GLY A 54 2.61 13.26 8.29
C GLY A 54 2.26 12.36 7.11
N THR A 55 3.10 11.37 6.87
CA THR A 55 2.94 10.41 5.76
C THR A 55 2.74 9.03 6.33
N LYS A 56 1.77 8.27 5.80
CA LYS A 56 1.51 6.88 6.21
C LYS A 56 1.40 5.98 4.99
N VAL A 57 1.59 4.68 5.18
CA VAL A 57 1.31 3.68 4.15
C VAL A 57 -0.19 3.65 3.89
N ALA A 58 -0.59 3.67 2.62
CA ALA A 58 -1.99 3.55 2.23
C ALA A 58 -2.50 2.17 2.64
N LYS A 59 -3.76 2.09 3.13
CA LYS A 59 -4.39 0.79 3.32
C LYS A 59 -4.51 0.15 1.93
N ASN A 60 -4.03 -1.09 1.83
CA ASN A 60 -4.18 -1.91 0.63
C ASN A 60 -5.68 -2.14 0.41
N ASN A 61 -6.34 -1.24 -0.33
CA ASN A 61 -7.67 -1.51 -0.81
C ASN A 61 -7.48 -2.62 -1.83
N ILE A 62 -8.01 -3.81 -1.52
CA ILE A 62 -8.05 -4.96 -2.43
C ILE A 62 -8.74 -4.44 -3.70
N THR A 63 -7.94 -3.97 -4.65
CA THR A 63 -8.45 -3.44 -5.91
C THR A 63 -8.49 -4.66 -6.79
N THR A 64 -9.67 -5.26 -6.91
CA THR A 64 -9.93 -6.23 -7.98
C THR A 64 -9.54 -5.55 -9.28
N LYS A 65 -8.46 -6.02 -9.89
CA LYS A 65 -8.03 -5.53 -11.20
C LYS A 65 -9.09 -6.05 -12.17
N LEU A 66 -10.04 -5.18 -12.53
CA LEU A 66 -11.09 -5.46 -13.52
C LEU A 66 -10.56 -5.90 -14.91
N ASN A 67 -9.23 -5.92 -15.11
CA ASN A 67 -8.58 -6.41 -16.33
C ASN A 67 -8.31 -7.93 -16.33
N LYS A 68 -8.60 -8.67 -15.26
CA LYS A 68 -8.58 -10.15 -15.29
C LYS A 68 -10.02 -10.64 -15.35
N TRP A 69 -10.43 -11.16 -16.51
CA TRP A 69 -11.66 -11.97 -16.65
C TRP A 69 -11.41 -13.35 -16.03
N THR A 70 -11.14 -13.40 -14.72
CA THR A 70 -11.05 -14.63 -13.95
C THR A 70 -12.27 -14.68 -13.05
N SER A 71 -12.82 -15.87 -12.82
CA SER A 71 -13.95 -16.02 -11.89
C SER A 71 -13.55 -15.47 -10.51
N PHE A 72 -14.49 -14.83 -9.82
CA PHE A 72 -14.29 -14.26 -8.47
C PHE A 72 -13.65 -15.27 -7.50
N THR A 73 -14.07 -16.53 -7.61
CA THR A 73 -13.52 -17.69 -6.90
C THR A 73 -12.01 -17.83 -7.11
N HIS A 74 -11.56 -17.77 -8.36
CA HIS A 74 -10.14 -17.92 -8.72
C HIS A 74 -9.31 -16.72 -8.28
N GLU A 75 -9.88 -15.51 -8.31
CA GLU A 75 -9.20 -14.31 -7.83
C GLU A 75 -8.98 -14.33 -6.30
N MET A 76 -9.95 -14.85 -5.54
CA MET A 76 -9.82 -14.97 -4.08
C MET A 76 -8.82 -16.05 -3.69
N ASP A 77 -8.77 -17.15 -4.45
CA ASP A 77 -7.79 -18.24 -4.28
C ASP A 77 -6.35 -17.78 -4.60
N GLU A 78 -6.12 -17.08 -5.72
CA GLU A 78 -4.80 -16.50 -6.05
C GLU A 78 -4.28 -15.55 -4.97
N LYS A 79 -5.18 -14.86 -4.26
CA LYS A 79 -4.84 -13.93 -3.17
C LYS A 79 -4.68 -14.63 -1.82
N GLY A 80 -4.85 -15.96 -1.76
CA GLY A 80 -4.78 -16.74 -0.52
C GLY A 80 -5.88 -16.38 0.47
N MET A 81 -7.01 -15.86 0.00
CA MET A 81 -8.12 -15.45 0.85
C MET A 81 -9.19 -16.53 0.91
N VAL A 82 -9.59 -16.91 2.13
CA VAL A 82 -10.69 -17.84 2.37
C VAL A 82 -12.01 -17.12 2.05
N PHE A 83 -12.74 -17.59 1.05
CA PHE A 83 -14.05 -17.06 0.68
C PHE A 83 -15.15 -18.09 0.97
N LYS A 84 -16.39 -17.61 1.15
CA LYS A 84 -17.57 -18.46 1.39
C LYS A 84 -18.68 -18.06 0.42
N ASN A 85 -19.18 -19.05 -0.34
CA ASN A 85 -20.26 -18.82 -1.30
C ASN A 85 -21.62 -19.00 -0.59
N TYR A 86 -22.51 -18.02 -0.74
CA TYR A 86 -23.88 -18.10 -0.24
C TYR A 86 -24.83 -18.10 -1.45
N SER A 87 -25.47 -19.24 -1.69
CA SER A 87 -26.50 -19.34 -2.74
C SER A 87 -27.84 -18.89 -2.17
N ILE A 88 -28.33 -17.74 -2.64
CA ILE A 88 -29.70 -17.29 -2.37
C ILE A 88 -30.55 -17.76 -3.55
N LYS A 89 -31.53 -18.64 -3.28
CA LYS A 89 -32.57 -18.95 -4.26
C LYS A 89 -33.56 -17.79 -4.26
N VAL A 90 -33.69 -17.12 -5.40
CA VAL A 90 -34.76 -16.16 -5.63
C VAL A 90 -35.92 -16.93 -6.26
N THR A 91 -37.07 -16.92 -5.58
CA THR A 91 -38.33 -17.53 -6.03
C THR A 91 -39.07 -16.59 -6.96
#